data_AF-A0A0B1RS28-F1
#
_entry.id   AF-A0A0B1RS28-F1
#
_cell.length_a   1.000
_cell.length_b   1.000
_cell.length_c   1.000
_cell.angle_alpha   90.00
_cell.angle_beta   90.00
_cell.angle_gamma   90.00
#
_symmetry.space_group_name_H-M   'P 1'
#
loop_
_entity.id
_entity.type
_entity.pdbx_description
1 polymer ?
#
loop_
_entity_poly.entity_id
_entity_poly.type
_entity_poly.pdbx_seq_one_letter_code
_entity_poly.pdbx_strand_id
1 'polypeptide(L)'
;MAKVRKERDAFGEIDVPVDKYYGAQTAGALQRFKIGGPEERMPLPVLYAFAILKKALARANVEFGLDQKIADAIGKAAGEFRAGHIRALKDYEVVAGKHDDSFPLNCWQSTTHWNMNVNEVLANRAIEMLGGQLGSKNPVHPNDHVNMGQSTNDTYPSAMNIALALEVRQKISRKYQQF
;
A
#
# COMPACT_ATOMS: atom_id res chain seq x y z
N MET A 1 -5.56 -6.39 -26.51
CA MET A 1 -4.73 -5.46 -25.70
C MET A 1 -5.48 -5.18 -24.40
N ALA A 2 -4.79 -5.17 -23.26
CA ALA A 2 -5.42 -4.77 -22.00
C ALA A 2 -5.83 -3.30 -22.08
N LYS A 3 -7.01 -2.96 -21.56
CA LYS A 3 -7.48 -1.58 -21.51
C LYS A 3 -6.60 -0.81 -20.51
N VAL A 4 -6.20 0.41 -20.86
CA VAL A 4 -5.35 1.27 -20.02
C VAL A 4 -6.07 2.56 -19.66
N ARG A 5 -5.69 3.16 -18.53
CA ARG A 5 -6.01 4.53 -18.13
C ARG A 5 -4.73 5.37 -18.16
N LYS A 6 -4.87 6.66 -18.44
CA LYS A 6 -3.78 7.63 -18.32
C LYS A 6 -3.67 8.09 -16.87
N GLU A 7 -2.49 7.92 -16.30
CA GLU A 7 -2.11 8.52 -15.02
C GLU A 7 -1.03 9.56 -15.27
N ARG A 8 -0.96 10.58 -14.40
CA ARG A 8 0.02 11.65 -14.50
C ARG A 8 0.79 11.82 -13.20
N ASP A 9 2.09 12.03 -13.32
CA ASP A 9 2.98 12.51 -12.27
C ASP A 9 3.76 13.75 -12.75
N ALA A 10 4.82 14.13 -12.03
CA ALA A 10 5.67 15.27 -12.37
C ALA A 10 6.46 15.08 -13.69
N PHE A 11 6.67 13.84 -14.14
CA PHE A 11 7.40 13.51 -15.37
C PHE A 11 6.52 13.40 -16.60
N GLY A 12 5.19 13.39 -16.43
CA GLY A 12 4.23 13.39 -17.53
C GLY A 12 3.15 12.33 -17.39
N GLU A 13 2.55 11.97 -18.52
CA GLU A 13 1.52 10.94 -18.60
C GLU A 13 2.13 9.56 -18.83
N ILE A 14 1.53 8.54 -18.21
CA ILE A 14 1.91 7.14 -18.35
C ILE A 14 0.67 6.25 -18.37
N ASP A 15 0.73 5.19 -19.17
CA ASP A 15 -0.35 4.21 -19.28
C ASP A 15 -0.29 3.21 -18.12
N VAL A 16 -1.44 3.01 -17.47
CA VAL A 16 -1.62 2.03 -16.39
C VAL A 16 -2.81 1.13 -16.73
N PRO A 17 -2.71 -0.20 -16.59
CA PRO A 17 -3.85 -1.10 -16.80
C PRO A 17 -5.06 -0.74 -15.94
N VAL A 18 -6.27 -0.77 -16.51
CA VAL A 18 -7.50 -0.36 -15.79
C VAL A 18 -7.86 -1.27 -14.60
N ASP A 19 -7.34 -2.49 -14.58
CA ASP A 19 -7.56 -3.50 -13.56
C ASP A 19 -6.56 -3.42 -12.38
N LYS A 20 -5.64 -2.43 -12.38
CA LYS A 20 -4.61 -2.27 -11.36
C LYS A 20 -4.78 -0.98 -10.57
N TYR A 21 -4.60 -1.05 -9.25
CA TYR A 21 -4.77 0.13 -8.37
C TYR A 21 -3.52 0.99 -8.24
N TYR A 22 -2.33 0.53 -8.65
CA TYR A 22 -1.13 1.37 -8.63
C TYR A 22 -1.21 2.52 -9.65
N GLY A 23 -0.43 3.57 -9.48
CA GLY A 23 -0.50 4.79 -10.29
C GLY A 23 0.75 5.06 -11.12
N ALA A 24 0.94 6.33 -11.48
CA ALA A 24 2.00 6.78 -12.39
C ALA A 24 3.42 6.48 -11.87
N GLN A 25 3.69 6.70 -10.58
CA GLN A 25 5.04 6.50 -10.05
C GLN A 25 5.41 5.02 -10.05
N THR A 26 4.48 4.14 -9.66
CA THR A 26 4.69 2.69 -9.72
C THR A 26 4.89 2.21 -11.15
N ALA A 27 4.07 2.69 -12.09
CA ALA A 27 4.21 2.34 -13.50
C ALA A 27 5.55 2.79 -14.08
N GLY A 28 5.98 4.01 -13.74
CA GLY A 28 7.28 4.53 -14.14
C GLY A 28 8.44 3.74 -13.53
N ALA A 29 8.31 3.31 -12.27
CA ALA A 29 9.28 2.43 -11.62
C ALA A 29 9.39 1.08 -12.35
N LEU A 30 8.28 0.45 -12.72
CA LEU A 30 8.28 -0.81 -13.48
C LEU A 30 9.00 -0.68 -14.83
N GLN A 31 8.86 0.46 -15.51
CA GLN A 31 9.56 0.69 -16.78
C GLN A 31 11.07 0.85 -16.61
N ARG A 32 11.50 1.48 -15.50
CA ARG A 32 12.92 1.78 -15.21
C ARG A 32 13.66 0.58 -14.61
N PHE A 33 13.02 -0.15 -13.68
CA PHE A 33 13.64 -1.20 -12.87
C PHE A 33 13.18 -2.59 -13.29
N LYS A 34 13.61 -3.01 -14.49
CA LYS A 34 13.35 -4.36 -15.04
C LYS A 34 14.41 -5.37 -14.58
N ILE A 35 14.61 -5.46 -13.27
CA ILE A 35 15.61 -6.33 -12.64
C ILE A 35 14.88 -7.35 -11.75
N GLY A 36 15.20 -8.63 -11.92
CA GLY A 36 14.64 -9.71 -11.12
C GLY A 36 13.25 -10.21 -11.56
N GLY A 37 12.79 -11.28 -10.91
CA GLY A 37 11.54 -11.98 -11.22
C GLY A 37 10.41 -11.77 -10.21
N PRO A 38 9.21 -12.35 -10.44
CA PRO A 38 8.09 -12.32 -9.50
C PRO A 38 8.42 -12.80 -8.07
N GLU A 39 9.38 -13.73 -7.95
CA GLU A 39 9.91 -14.27 -6.70
C GLU A 39 10.75 -13.26 -5.90
N GLU A 40 11.25 -12.21 -6.56
CA GLU A 40 12.01 -11.11 -5.95
C GLU A 40 11.15 -9.86 -5.78
N ARG A 41 9.82 -10.01 -5.72
CA ARG A 41 8.91 -8.93 -5.33
C ARG A 41 9.07 -8.58 -3.86
N MET A 42 8.70 -7.35 -3.53
CA MET A 42 8.66 -6.92 -2.14
C MET A 42 7.84 -7.91 -1.31
N PRO A 43 8.38 -8.45 -0.19
CA PRO A 43 7.66 -9.44 0.59
C PRO A 43 6.30 -8.91 1.07
N LEU A 44 5.24 -9.68 0.84
CA LEU A 44 3.87 -9.34 1.26
C LEU A 44 3.77 -8.91 2.74
N PRO A 45 4.48 -9.53 3.71
CA PRO A 45 4.45 -9.06 5.10
C PRO A 45 4.83 -7.60 5.28
N VAL A 46 5.73 -7.06 4.46
CA VAL A 46 6.14 -5.65 4.51
C VAL A 46 5.06 -4.76 3.92
N LEU A 47 4.44 -5.16 2.80
CA LEU A 47 3.31 -4.45 2.20
C LEU A 47 2.10 -4.39 3.15
N TYR A 48 1.83 -5.48 3.88
CA TYR A 48 0.81 -5.51 4.92
C TYR A 48 1.15 -4.60 6.10
N ALA A 49 2.42 -4.55 6.51
CA ALA A 49 2.87 -3.65 7.55
C ALA A 49 2.71 -2.17 7.15
N PHE A 50 2.97 -1.85 5.88
CA PHE A 50 2.66 -0.56 5.30
C PHE A 50 1.17 -0.24 5.40
N ALA A 51 0.27 -1.16 5.01
CA ALA A 51 -1.17 -0.94 5.13
C ALA A 51 -1.61 -0.67 6.59
N ILE A 52 -1.07 -1.42 7.56
CA ILE A 52 -1.30 -1.19 9.00
C ILE A 52 -0.86 0.23 9.40
N LEU A 53 0.36 0.62 9.00
CA LEU A 53 0.93 1.93 9.28
C LEU A 53 0.08 3.05 8.69
N LYS A 54 -0.29 2.95 7.40
CA LYS A 54 -1.11 3.95 6.70
C LYS A 54 -2.51 4.09 7.30
N LYS A 55 -3.13 2.99 7.74
CA LYS A 55 -4.41 3.03 8.47
C LYS A 55 -4.28 3.80 9.79
N ALA A 56 -3.24 3.52 10.57
CA ALA A 56 -3.01 4.20 11.84
C ALA A 56 -2.76 5.70 11.64
N LEU A 57 -1.96 6.07 10.64
CA LEU A 57 -1.64 7.46 10.33
C LEU A 57 -2.84 8.22 9.76
N ALA A 58 -3.64 7.62 8.88
CA ALA A 58 -4.88 8.25 8.40
C ALA A 58 -5.84 8.57 9.57
N ARG A 59 -5.98 7.64 10.53
CA ARG A 59 -6.78 7.88 11.74
C ARG A 59 -6.21 9.02 12.60
N ALA A 60 -4.90 9.04 12.82
CA ALA A 60 -4.25 10.10 13.60
C ALA A 60 -4.39 11.48 12.93
N ASN A 61 -4.26 11.53 11.60
CA ASN A 61 -4.32 12.77 10.83
C ASN A 61 -5.70 13.43 10.80
N VAL A 62 -6.78 12.76 11.23
CA VAL A 62 -8.08 13.41 11.44
C VAL A 62 -7.96 14.58 12.41
N GLU A 63 -7.21 14.41 13.49
CA GLU A 63 -6.95 15.46 14.49
C GLU A 63 -6.12 16.63 13.91
N PHE A 64 -5.45 16.41 12.77
CA PHE A 64 -4.60 17.38 12.07
C PHE A 64 -5.23 17.89 10.75
N GLY A 65 -6.52 17.68 10.56
CA GLY A 65 -7.29 18.26 9.45
C GLY A 65 -7.53 17.35 8.25
N LEU A 66 -7.19 16.06 8.33
CA LEU A 66 -7.66 15.10 7.33
C LEU A 66 -9.17 14.88 7.50
N ASP A 67 -9.91 14.96 6.40
CA ASP A 67 -11.35 14.69 6.42
C ASP A 67 -11.66 13.26 6.90
N GLN A 68 -12.59 13.13 7.85
CA GLN A 68 -12.93 11.85 8.48
C GLN A 68 -13.38 10.80 7.45
N LYS A 69 -14.14 11.21 6.42
CA LYS A 69 -14.63 10.29 5.39
C LYS A 69 -13.48 9.80 4.50
N ILE A 70 -12.50 10.65 4.21
CA ILE A 70 -11.26 10.24 3.53
C ILE A 70 -10.44 9.29 4.42
N ALA A 71 -10.24 9.63 5.69
CA ALA A 71 -9.51 8.78 6.65
C ALA A 71 -10.15 7.40 6.79
N ASP A 72 -11.47 7.33 6.89
CA ASP A 72 -12.23 6.09 6.97
C ASP A 72 -12.11 5.26 5.69
N ALA A 73 -12.15 5.90 4.51
CA ALA A 73 -11.97 5.21 3.24
C ALA A 73 -10.56 4.64 3.09
N ILE A 74 -9.52 5.39 3.48
CA ILE A 74 -8.13 4.90 3.52
C ILE A 74 -8.01 3.73 4.50
N GLY A 75 -8.62 3.85 5.69
CA GLY A 75 -8.58 2.81 6.71
C GLY A 75 -9.30 1.52 6.30
N LYS A 76 -10.42 1.64 5.58
CA LYS A 76 -11.14 0.51 4.96
C LYS A 76 -10.31 -0.13 3.87
N ALA A 77 -9.79 0.67 2.92
CA ALA A 77 -8.91 0.18 1.86
C ALA A 77 -7.73 -0.58 2.46
N ALA A 78 -6.99 0.00 3.41
CA ALA A 78 -5.88 -0.64 4.10
C ALA A 78 -6.25 -1.94 4.83
N GLY A 79 -7.46 -2.02 5.38
CA GLY A 79 -8.00 -3.25 5.97
C GLY A 79 -8.18 -4.38 4.95
N GLU A 80 -8.53 -4.05 3.72
CA GLU A 80 -8.74 -5.04 2.65
C GLU A 80 -7.46 -5.73 2.17
N PHE A 81 -6.30 -5.08 2.34
CA PHE A 81 -5.01 -5.63 1.93
C PHE A 81 -4.45 -6.61 2.94
N ARG A 82 -4.99 -6.70 4.16
CA ARG A 82 -4.37 -7.51 5.21
C ARG A 82 -4.77 -8.98 5.13
N ALA A 83 -3.77 -9.83 4.92
CA ALA A 83 -3.92 -11.28 5.07
C ALA A 83 -4.32 -11.71 6.50
N GLY A 84 -5.27 -12.65 6.56
CA GLY A 84 -5.82 -13.25 7.78
C GLY A 84 -4.87 -14.04 8.67
N HIS A 85 -3.58 -14.05 8.37
CA HIS A 85 -2.59 -14.83 9.11
C HIS A 85 -2.22 -14.19 10.45
N ILE A 86 -2.41 -12.88 10.60
CA ILE A 86 -2.11 -12.16 11.85
C ILE A 86 -3.30 -12.25 12.79
N ARG A 87 -3.50 -13.41 13.43
CA ARG A 87 -4.53 -13.61 14.49
C ARG A 87 -4.39 -12.63 15.67
N ALA A 88 -3.22 -12.02 15.82
CA ALA A 88 -2.86 -11.21 16.97
C ALA A 88 -3.33 -9.74 16.91
N LEU A 89 -3.97 -9.29 15.83
CA LEU A 89 -4.64 -7.99 15.82
C LEU A 89 -6.10 -8.21 15.40
N LYS A 90 -6.92 -8.66 16.37
CA LYS A 90 -8.32 -9.06 16.20
C LYS A 90 -9.22 -7.91 15.70
N ASP A 91 -8.84 -6.66 15.94
CA ASP A 91 -9.62 -5.46 15.58
C ASP A 91 -9.42 -5.01 14.11
N TYR A 92 -8.69 -5.79 13.33
CA TYR A 92 -8.49 -5.54 11.91
C TYR A 92 -9.18 -6.67 11.17
N GLU A 93 -10.37 -6.36 10.66
CA GLU A 93 -11.12 -7.28 9.82
C GLU A 93 -10.26 -7.77 8.67
N VAL A 94 -10.27 -9.09 8.52
CA VAL A 94 -9.47 -9.84 7.57
C VAL A 94 -10.20 -9.83 6.24
N VAL A 95 -9.59 -9.23 5.22
CA VAL A 95 -9.96 -9.52 3.85
C VAL A 95 -8.74 -10.16 3.21
N ALA A 96 -8.86 -11.43 2.80
CA ALA A 96 -7.80 -12.11 2.05
C ALA A 96 -7.26 -11.18 0.96
N GLY A 97 -5.93 -11.15 0.74
CA GLY A 97 -5.21 -10.19 -0.12
C GLY A 97 -5.76 -10.04 -1.53
N LYS A 98 -6.89 -9.35 -1.67
CA LYS A 98 -7.69 -9.23 -2.89
C LYS A 98 -6.95 -8.46 -3.99
N HIS A 99 -5.81 -7.86 -3.65
CA HIS A 99 -5.15 -6.86 -4.45
C HIS A 99 -3.62 -6.98 -4.42
N ASP A 100 -3.07 -8.14 -4.03
CA ASP A 100 -1.62 -8.36 -3.98
C ASP A 100 -0.94 -8.13 -5.34
N ASP A 101 -1.66 -8.40 -6.45
CA ASP A 101 -1.23 -8.12 -7.81
C ASP A 101 -1.10 -6.63 -8.15
N SER A 102 -1.51 -5.74 -7.24
CA SER A 102 -1.31 -4.29 -7.34
C SER A 102 0.03 -3.82 -6.77
N PHE A 103 0.87 -4.75 -6.27
CA PHE A 103 2.22 -4.47 -5.79
C PHE A 103 3.28 -5.21 -6.63
N PRO A 104 3.50 -4.78 -7.88
CA PRO A 104 4.35 -5.50 -8.83
C PRO A 104 5.85 -5.24 -8.65
N LEU A 105 6.24 -4.33 -7.75
CA LEU A 105 7.64 -3.88 -7.63
C LEU A 105 8.55 -4.93 -6.99
N ASN A 106 9.73 -5.09 -7.58
CA ASN A 106 10.83 -5.93 -7.07
C ASN A 106 11.63 -5.26 -5.94
N CYS A 107 12.50 -6.05 -5.29
CA CYS A 107 13.43 -5.64 -4.24
C CYS A 107 14.52 -4.66 -4.72
N TRP A 108 14.75 -4.57 -6.02
CA TRP A 108 15.89 -3.90 -6.63
C TRP A 108 15.60 -2.43 -6.98
N GLN A 109 14.80 -1.75 -6.15
CA GLN A 109 14.34 -0.38 -6.37
C GLN A 109 14.55 0.48 -5.13
N SER A 110 14.33 1.79 -5.27
CA SER A 110 14.33 2.68 -4.11
C SER A 110 13.14 2.42 -3.18
N THR A 111 13.35 2.65 -1.89
CA THR A 111 12.30 2.59 -0.86
C THR A 111 11.14 3.53 -1.14
N THR A 112 11.38 4.61 -1.89
CA THR A 112 10.35 5.60 -2.25
C THR A 112 9.33 5.01 -3.21
N HIS A 113 9.76 4.15 -4.16
CA HIS A 113 8.83 3.51 -5.07
C HIS A 113 7.88 2.56 -4.32
N TRP A 114 8.35 1.83 -3.30
CA TRP A 114 7.47 0.98 -2.50
C TRP A 114 6.47 1.77 -1.66
N ASN A 115 6.91 2.85 -0.99
CA ASN A 115 6.00 3.73 -0.25
C ASN A 115 4.94 4.31 -1.19
N MET A 116 5.35 4.81 -2.36
CA MET A 116 4.43 5.35 -3.35
C MET A 116 3.50 4.31 -3.96
N ASN A 117 3.97 3.08 -4.17
CA ASN A 117 3.10 1.99 -4.62
C ASN A 117 1.97 1.75 -3.63
N VAL A 118 2.26 1.71 -2.33
CA VAL A 118 1.22 1.61 -1.31
C VAL A 118 0.30 2.83 -1.33
N ASN A 119 0.86 4.05 -1.38
CA ASN A 119 0.06 5.27 -1.39
C ASN A 119 -0.93 5.31 -2.57
N GLU A 120 -0.47 5.00 -3.78
CA GLU A 120 -1.29 4.97 -4.99
C GLU A 120 -2.38 3.91 -4.93
N VAL A 121 -2.03 2.70 -4.47
CA VAL A 121 -2.98 1.60 -4.35
C VAL A 121 -4.08 1.91 -3.34
N LEU A 122 -3.72 2.41 -2.15
CA LEU A 122 -4.69 2.79 -1.12
C LEU A 122 -5.56 3.97 -1.57
N ALA A 123 -4.96 4.98 -2.22
CA ALA A 123 -5.69 6.14 -2.73
C ALA A 123 -6.72 5.72 -3.78
N ASN A 124 -6.33 4.94 -4.78
CA ASN A 124 -7.24 4.51 -5.84
C ASN A 124 -8.34 3.59 -5.32
N ARG A 125 -8.03 2.71 -4.37
CA ARG A 125 -9.08 1.88 -3.74
C ARG A 125 -10.05 2.70 -2.92
N ALA A 126 -9.56 3.69 -2.16
CA ALA A 126 -10.40 4.61 -1.41
C ALA A 126 -11.27 5.50 -2.34
N ILE A 127 -10.73 5.96 -3.47
CA ILE A 127 -11.49 6.68 -4.49
C ILE A 127 -12.65 5.83 -5.01
N GLU A 128 -12.38 4.58 -5.36
CA GLU A 128 -13.41 3.66 -5.86
C GLU A 128 -14.51 3.41 -4.82
N MET A 129 -14.13 3.17 -3.55
CA MET A 129 -15.09 3.04 -2.44
C MET A 129 -15.97 4.28 -2.25
N LEU A 130 -15.48 5.45 -2.63
CA LEU A 130 -16.18 6.72 -2.57
C LEU A 130 -16.93 7.06 -3.87
N GLY A 131 -16.97 6.15 -4.84
CA GLY A 131 -17.66 6.33 -6.13
C GLY A 131 -16.92 7.24 -7.12
N GLY A 132 -15.65 7.53 -6.87
CA GLY A 132 -14.82 8.32 -7.78
C GLY A 132 -14.17 7.49 -8.88
N GLN A 133 -13.42 8.16 -9.76
CA GLN A 133 -12.72 7.54 -10.89
C GLN A 133 -11.28 7.19 -10.53
N LEU A 134 -10.86 5.93 -10.72
CA LEU A 134 -9.47 5.51 -10.51
C LEU A 134 -8.48 6.39 -11.30
N GLY A 135 -7.38 6.78 -10.65
CA GLY A 135 -6.32 7.63 -11.20
C GLY A 135 -6.62 9.12 -11.22
N SER A 136 -7.85 9.53 -10.86
CA SER A 136 -8.21 10.95 -10.74
C SER A 136 -7.47 11.67 -9.61
N LYS A 137 -6.99 10.91 -8.61
CA LYS A 137 -6.45 11.41 -7.33
C LYS A 137 -7.46 12.26 -6.55
N ASN A 138 -8.76 12.09 -6.83
CA ASN A 138 -9.88 12.81 -6.23
C ASN A 138 -11.01 11.81 -5.91
N PRO A 139 -11.54 11.77 -4.66
CA PRO A 139 -11.23 12.65 -3.52
C PRO A 139 -9.98 12.30 -2.72
N VAL A 140 -9.27 11.21 -3.05
CA VAL A 140 -8.11 10.76 -2.25
C VAL A 140 -6.81 10.94 -3.03
N HIS A 141 -5.96 11.89 -2.62
CA HIS A 141 -4.66 12.09 -3.23
C HIS A 141 -3.60 11.19 -2.55
N PRO A 142 -2.73 10.48 -3.31
CA PRO A 142 -1.75 9.57 -2.73
C PRO A 142 -0.72 10.27 -1.84
N ASN A 143 -0.35 11.51 -2.15
CA ASN A 143 0.58 12.27 -1.30
C ASN A 143 -0.16 13.04 -0.21
N ASP A 144 -1.12 13.87 -0.60
CA ASP A 144 -1.74 14.87 0.27
C ASP A 144 -2.65 14.23 1.33
N HIS A 145 -3.20 13.04 1.07
CA HIS A 145 -4.09 12.34 2.00
C HIS A 145 -3.45 11.06 2.55
N VAL A 146 -3.03 10.12 1.69
CA VAL A 146 -2.49 8.83 2.16
C VAL A 146 -1.09 8.98 2.80
N ASN A 147 -0.27 9.87 2.25
CA ASN A 147 1.07 10.19 2.75
C ASN A 147 1.11 11.50 3.56
N MET A 148 -0.03 11.97 4.06
CA MET A 148 -0.11 13.20 4.84
C MET A 148 0.78 13.10 6.08
N GLY A 149 1.68 14.08 6.25
CA GLY A 149 2.62 14.15 7.39
C GLY A 149 3.71 13.08 7.39
N GLN A 150 3.98 12.42 6.26
CA GLN A 150 4.89 11.27 6.18
C GLN A 150 6.02 11.50 5.17
N SER A 151 7.17 10.87 5.43
CA SER A 151 8.25 10.68 4.46
C SER A 151 8.40 9.20 4.13
N THR A 152 9.16 8.86 3.09
CA THR A 152 9.60 7.46 2.92
C THR A 152 10.61 7.09 4.01
N ASN A 153 11.39 8.07 4.48
CA ASN A 153 12.54 7.86 5.37
C ASN A 153 12.13 7.42 6.78
N ASP A 154 10.90 7.72 7.21
CA ASP A 154 10.30 7.26 8.46
C ASP A 154 9.31 6.11 8.23
N THR A 155 8.52 6.15 7.14
CA THR A 155 7.50 5.12 6.89
C THR A 155 8.08 3.75 6.52
N TYR A 156 9.12 3.70 5.67
CA TYR A 156 9.73 2.43 5.26
C TYR A 156 10.36 1.67 6.44
N PRO A 157 11.28 2.26 7.24
CA PRO A 157 11.84 1.53 8.39
C PRO A 157 10.78 1.17 9.44
N SER A 158 9.75 2.00 9.61
CA SER A 158 8.62 1.67 10.50
C SER A 158 7.84 0.44 10.03
N ALA A 159 7.49 0.38 8.74
CA ALA A 159 6.82 -0.78 8.15
C ALA A 159 7.70 -2.04 8.24
N MET A 160 9.02 -1.92 8.00
CA MET A 160 9.96 -3.03 8.16
C MET A 160 9.98 -3.58 9.59
N ASN A 161 10.05 -2.71 10.59
CA ASN A 161 10.05 -3.12 12.00
C ASN A 161 8.72 -3.78 12.41
N ILE A 162 7.59 -3.25 11.94
CA ILE A 162 6.27 -3.85 12.14
C ILE A 162 6.22 -5.25 11.50
N ALA A 163 6.66 -5.39 10.25
CA ALA A 163 6.68 -6.67 9.55
C ALA A 163 7.55 -7.70 10.30
N LEU A 164 8.77 -7.31 10.69
CA LEU A 164 9.69 -8.16 11.43
C LEU A 164 9.06 -8.64 12.75
N ALA A 165 8.53 -7.72 13.56
CA ALA A 165 7.90 -8.07 14.83
C ALA A 165 6.71 -9.03 14.65
N LEU A 166 5.91 -8.83 13.60
CA LEU A 166 4.76 -9.68 13.28
C LEU A 166 5.18 -11.07 12.82
N GLU A 167 6.21 -11.17 11.98
CA GLU A 167 6.74 -12.44 11.44
C GLU A 167 7.45 -13.26 12.53
N VAL A 168 8.30 -12.62 13.35
CA VAL A 168 8.97 -13.26 14.50
C VAL A 168 7.94 -13.84 15.46
N ARG A 169 6.94 -13.03 15.85
CA ARG A 169 5.89 -13.47 16.77
C ARG A 169 5.06 -14.62 16.20
N GLN A 170 4.82 -14.69 14.89
CA GLN A 170 3.92 -15.69 14.32
C GLN A 170 4.62 -16.99 13.91
N LYS A 171 5.75 -16.87 13.23
CA LYS A 171 6.43 -18.03 12.62
C LYS A 171 7.49 -18.59 13.55
N ILE A 172 8.29 -17.72 14.15
CA ILE A 172 9.43 -18.14 14.96
C ILE A 172 8.93 -18.66 16.31
N SER A 173 8.14 -17.86 17.05
CA SER A 173 7.68 -18.28 18.39
C SER A 173 6.90 -19.61 18.38
N ARG A 174 6.04 -19.83 17.36
CA ARG A 174 5.28 -21.08 17.22
C ARG A 174 6.17 -22.29 16.97
N LYS A 175 7.22 -22.14 16.16
CA LYS A 175 8.15 -23.22 15.87
C LYS A 175 8.94 -23.63 17.11
N TYR A 176 9.23 -22.69 18.01
CA TYR A 176 9.91 -22.97 19.29
C TYR A 176 8.98 -23.45 20.41
N GLN A 177 7.66 -23.22 20.31
CA GLN A 177 6.65 -23.77 21.23
C GLN A 177 6.23 -25.21 20.89
N GLN A 178 6.71 -25.77 19.79
CA GLN A 178 6.46 -27.15 19.36
C GLN A 178 7.56 -28.13 19.79
N PHE A 179 8.55 -27.65 20.54
CA PHE A 179 9.55 -28.43 21.27
C PHE A 179 9.31 -28.26 22.78
#